data_AF-A0A965KV80-F1
#
_entry.id   AF-A0A965KV80-F1
#
_cell.length_a   1.000
_cell.length_b   1.000
_cell.length_c   1.000
_cell.angle_alpha   90.00
_cell.angle_beta   90.00
_cell.angle_gamma   90.00
#
_symmetry.space_group_name_H-M   'P 1'
#
loop_
_entity.id
_entity.type
_entity.pdbx_description
1 polymer ?
#
loop_
_entity_poly.entity_id
_entity_poly.type
_entity_poly.pdbx_seq_one_letter_code
_entity_poly.pdbx_strand_id
1 'polypeptide(L)'
;MLTFSEAMTKFEPTLGLEVHVELNTKSKMFCGCATEFGAAPNTQTCPVCLGLPGSLPVVNKRAIESTILIGLALNCEIAPFSRFARKNYFYPD
;
A
#
# COMPACT_ATOMS: atom_id res chain seq x y z
N MET A 1 0.19 -40.86 -3.34
CA MET A 1 -0.29 -39.47 -3.26
C MET A 1 -1.49 -39.33 -4.19
N LEU A 2 -2.45 -38.47 -3.88
CA LEU A 2 -3.56 -38.16 -4.80
C LEU A 2 -3.02 -37.39 -6.01
N THR A 3 -3.57 -37.65 -7.20
CA THR A 3 -3.38 -36.82 -8.39
C THR A 3 -4.08 -35.46 -8.22
N PHE A 4 -3.70 -34.45 -9.01
CA PHE A 4 -4.38 -33.15 -9.01
C PHE A 4 -5.89 -33.28 -9.24
N SER A 5 -6.28 -34.13 -10.20
CA SER A 5 -7.69 -34.38 -10.50
C SER A 5 -8.43 -35.01 -9.32
N GLU A 6 -7.84 -36.01 -8.65
CA GLU A 6 -8.46 -36.63 -7.46
C GLU A 6 -8.55 -35.67 -6.28
N ALA A 7 -7.56 -34.78 -6.12
CA ALA A 7 -7.57 -33.75 -5.08
C ALA A 7 -8.69 -32.73 -5.32
N MET A 8 -8.87 -32.27 -6.56
CA MET A 8 -9.93 -31.32 -6.94
C MET A 8 -11.34 -31.92 -6.82
N THR A 9 -11.49 -33.25 -6.92
CA THR A 9 -12.79 -33.91 -6.72
C THR A 9 -13.11 -34.13 -5.24
N LYS A 10 -12.11 -34.35 -4.39
CA LYS A 10 -12.31 -34.65 -2.95
C LYS A 10 -12.34 -33.42 -2.06
N PHE A 11 -11.74 -32.32 -2.49
CA PHE A 11 -11.56 -31.12 -1.68
C PHE A 11 -11.96 -29.88 -2.46
N GLU A 12 -12.48 -28.89 -1.73
CA GLU A 12 -12.80 -27.57 -2.27
C GLU A 12 -11.81 -26.53 -1.71
N PRO A 13 -10.96 -25.91 -2.54
CA PRO A 13 -9.99 -24.93 -2.07
C PRO A 13 -10.68 -23.60 -1.74
N THR A 14 -10.48 -23.11 -0.52
CA THR A 14 -10.82 -21.73 -0.15
C THR A 14 -9.62 -20.83 -0.41
N LEU A 15 -9.78 -19.82 -1.27
CA LEU A 15 -8.71 -18.93 -1.70
C LEU A 15 -9.04 -17.48 -1.30
N GLY A 16 -8.04 -16.77 -0.77
CA GLY A 16 -8.08 -15.33 -0.52
C GLY A 16 -6.89 -14.66 -1.19
N LEU A 17 -7.09 -13.43 -1.67
CA LEU A 17 -6.05 -12.64 -2.33
C LEU A 17 -5.80 -11.35 -1.57
N GLU A 18 -4.53 -11.01 -1.41
CA GLU A 18 -4.08 -9.71 -0.91
C GLU A 18 -3.33 -9.00 -2.05
N VAL A 19 -3.82 -7.82 -2.44
CA VAL A 19 -3.30 -7.08 -3.58
C VAL A 19 -2.86 -5.70 -3.12
N HIS A 20 -1.59 -5.38 -3.35
CA HIS A 20 -1.05 -4.03 -3.17
C HIS A 20 -0.94 -3.33 -4.52
N VAL A 21 -1.39 -2.08 -4.58
CA VAL A 21 -1.35 -1.25 -5.79
C VAL A 21 -0.59 0.03 -5.48
N GLU A 22 0.44 0.33 -6.27
CA GLU A 22 1.17 1.58 -6.19
C GLU A 22 0.35 2.70 -6.85
N LEU A 23 0.06 3.76 -6.10
CA LEU A 23 -0.68 4.91 -6.62
C LEU A 23 0.25 5.77 -7.49
N ASN A 24 -0.21 6.15 -8.68
CA ASN A 24 0.51 7.05 -9.58
C ASN A 24 0.43 8.53 -9.11
N THR A 25 0.93 8.81 -7.91
CA THR A 25 1.10 10.16 -7.37
C THR A 25 2.48 10.70 -7.75
N LYS A 26 2.66 12.03 -7.73
CA LYS A 26 3.98 12.66 -7.98
C LYS A 26 4.88 12.69 -6.74
N SER A 27 4.28 12.57 -5.55
CA SER A 27 4.97 12.59 -4.27
C SER A 27 4.52 11.44 -3.39
N LYS A 28 5.35 11.06 -2.41
CA LYS A 28 5.10 9.98 -1.45
C LYS A 28 3.85 10.24 -0.61
N MET A 29 3.40 9.21 0.12
CA MET A 29 2.17 9.27 0.93
C MET A 29 2.27 10.26 2.10
N PHE A 30 3.44 10.36 2.74
CA PHE A 30 3.61 11.11 3.99
C PHE A 30 4.64 12.24 3.92
N CYS A 31 5.25 12.48 2.76
CA CYS A 31 6.22 13.55 2.54
C CYS A 31 6.24 14.02 1.07
N GLY A 32 6.95 15.13 0.81
CA GLY A 32 7.03 15.74 -0.52
C GLY A 32 8.03 15.11 -1.50
N CYS A 33 8.76 14.06 -1.11
CA CYS A 33 9.70 13.40 -2.01
C CYS A 33 8.99 12.79 -3.22
N ALA A 34 9.68 12.73 -4.36
CA ALA A 34 9.18 12.09 -5.57
C ALA A 34 8.96 10.57 -5.39
N THR A 35 8.18 10.03 -6.32
CA THR A 35 7.87 8.60 -6.53
C THR A 35 8.38 8.11 -7.90
N GLU A 36 9.27 8.88 -8.52
CA GLU A 36 9.73 8.60 -9.87
C GLU A 36 10.61 7.35 -9.89
N PHE A 37 10.28 6.41 -10.78
CA PHE A 37 11.02 5.16 -10.92
C PHE A 37 12.41 5.39 -11.54
N GLY A 38 13.42 4.65 -11.06
CA GLY A 38 14.74 4.58 -11.69
C GLY A 38 15.76 5.63 -11.26
N ALA A 39 15.47 6.46 -10.26
CA ALA A 39 16.48 7.38 -9.72
C ALA A 39 17.60 6.67 -8.94
N ALA A 40 18.72 7.37 -8.78
CA ALA A 40 19.87 6.86 -8.05
C ALA A 40 19.52 6.56 -6.57
N PRO A 41 20.20 5.57 -5.95
CA PRO A 41 19.92 5.17 -4.57
C PRO A 41 19.90 6.34 -3.60
N ASN A 42 18.89 6.36 -2.72
CA ASN A 42 18.71 7.34 -1.64
C ASN A 42 18.59 8.82 -2.06
N THR A 43 18.42 9.13 -3.36
CA THR A 43 18.30 10.52 -3.85
C THR A 43 16.90 11.11 -3.68
N GLN A 44 15.87 10.29 -3.67
CA GLN A 44 14.48 10.72 -3.44
C GLN A 44 14.07 10.51 -1.98
N THR A 45 14.85 11.02 -1.04
CA THR A 45 14.65 10.82 0.41
C THR A 45 14.61 12.14 1.19
N CYS A 46 14.06 12.11 2.39
CA CYS A 46 14.03 13.22 3.34
C CYS A 46 13.93 12.67 4.78
N PRO A 47 14.06 13.52 5.82
CA PRO A 47 13.97 13.06 7.21
C PRO A 47 12.71 12.25 7.55
N VAL A 48 11.56 12.56 6.92
CA VAL A 48 10.30 11.84 7.16
C VAL A 48 10.35 10.41 6.67
N CYS A 49 10.69 10.19 5.38
CA CYS A 49 10.70 8.83 4.82
C CYS A 49 11.94 8.01 5.20
N LEU A 50 12.94 8.63 5.83
CA LEU A 50 14.07 7.95 6.47
C LEU A 50 13.79 7.61 7.94
N GLY A 51 12.63 8.00 8.49
CA GLY A 51 12.28 7.76 9.88
C GLY A 51 13.20 8.47 10.89
N LEU A 52 13.78 9.63 10.51
CA LEU A 52 14.70 10.34 11.39
C LEU A 52 13.97 10.96 12.60
N PRO A 53 14.64 11.05 13.77
CA PRO A 53 14.05 11.65 14.96
C PRO A 53 13.53 13.07 14.73
N GLY A 54 12.34 13.36 15.27
CA GLY A 54 11.71 14.69 15.17
C GLY A 54 10.97 14.98 13.86
N SER A 55 11.01 14.08 12.88
CA SER A 55 10.24 14.22 11.65
C SER A 55 8.75 13.88 11.85
N LEU A 56 7.85 14.52 11.10
CA LEU A 56 6.40 14.34 11.19
C LEU A 56 5.78 14.05 9.81
N PRO A 57 4.81 13.13 9.72
CA PRO A 57 4.14 12.79 8.46
C PRO A 57 3.07 13.82 8.08
N VAL A 58 2.91 14.08 6.78
CA VAL A 58 1.80 14.87 6.22
C VAL A 58 1.15 14.09 5.07
N VAL A 59 -0.15 13.82 5.19
CA VAL A 59 -0.89 12.96 4.26
C VAL A 59 -1.02 13.59 2.88
N ASN A 60 -0.78 12.79 1.84
CA ASN A 60 -0.93 13.19 0.45
C ASN A 60 -2.41 13.22 0.02
N LYS A 61 -2.95 14.41 -0.26
CA LYS A 61 -4.32 14.61 -0.72
C LYS A 61 -4.67 13.80 -1.97
N ARG A 62 -3.76 13.76 -2.96
CA ARG A 62 -4.00 13.04 -4.22
C ARG A 62 -4.04 11.53 -4.01
N ALA A 63 -3.23 11.03 -3.07
CA ALA A 63 -3.29 9.61 -2.70
C ALA A 63 -4.66 9.25 -2.11
N ILE A 64 -5.20 10.07 -1.21
CA ILE A 64 -6.54 9.87 -0.63
C ILE A 64 -7.63 9.91 -1.69
N GLU A 65 -7.60 10.90 -2.60
CA GLU A 65 -8.54 10.97 -3.73
C GLU A 65 -8.50 9.70 -4.58
N SER A 66 -7.31 9.23 -4.95
CA SER A 66 -7.13 8.00 -5.72
C SER A 66 -7.67 6.76 -4.98
N THR A 67 -7.44 6.64 -3.68
CA THR A 67 -7.96 5.52 -2.87
C THR A 67 -9.49 5.53 -2.84
N ILE A 68 -10.13 6.69 -2.69
CA ILE A 68 -11.60 6.82 -2.75
C ILE A 68 -12.11 6.41 -4.13
N LEU A 69 -11.47 6.88 -5.21
CA LEU A 69 -11.84 6.52 -6.57
C LEU A 69 -11.72 5.02 -6.83
N ILE A 70 -10.66 4.37 -6.32
CA ILE A 70 -10.50 2.91 -6.42
C ILE A 70 -11.63 2.20 -5.67
N GLY A 71 -11.95 2.63 -4.45
CA GLY A 71 -13.07 2.06 -3.69
C GLY A 71 -14.40 2.15 -4.45
N LEU A 72 -14.71 3.31 -5.02
CA LEU A 72 -15.92 3.50 -5.84
C LEU A 72 -15.89 2.63 -7.11
N ALA A 73 -14.76 2.55 -7.80
CA ALA A 73 -14.60 1.72 -9.00
C ALA A 73 -14.75 0.22 -8.73
N LEU A 74 -14.43 -0.22 -7.51
CA LEU A 74 -14.63 -1.59 -7.04
C LEU A 74 -15.99 -1.81 -6.37
N ASN A 75 -16.91 -0.85 -6.46
CA ASN A 75 -18.24 -0.87 -5.85
C ASN A 75 -18.22 -1.03 -4.32
N CYS A 76 -17.19 -0.50 -3.66
CA CYS A 76 -17.13 -0.44 -2.20
C CYS A 76 -17.95 0.74 -1.65
N GLU A 77 -18.43 0.61 -0.42
CA GLU A 77 -18.95 1.73 0.35
C GLU A 77 -17.79 2.50 1.01
N ILE A 78 -17.79 3.82 0.86
CA ILE A 78 -16.71 4.67 1.39
C ILE A 78 -17.04 5.06 2.82
N ALA A 79 -16.13 4.72 3.75
CA ALA A 79 -16.27 5.11 5.14
C ALA A 79 -16.24 6.65 5.29
N PRO A 80 -17.19 7.25 6.05
CA PRO A 80 -17.22 8.70 6.26
C PRO A 80 -16.06 9.20 7.13
N PHE A 81 -15.44 8.29 7.88
CA PHE A 81 -14.28 8.55 8.73
C PHE A 81 -13.29 7.40 8.63
N SER A 82 -12.01 7.74 8.57
CA SER A 82 -10.90 6.80 8.62
C SER A 82 -9.69 7.47 9.26
N ARG A 83 -8.81 6.65 9.85
CA ARG A 83 -7.58 7.11 10.50
C ARG A 83 -6.42 6.19 10.13
N PHE A 84 -5.22 6.75 10.07
CA PHE A 84 -4.00 5.95 9.97
C PHE A 84 -3.65 5.32 11.33
N ALA A 85 -3.08 4.12 11.30
CA ALA A 85 -2.57 3.39 12.46
C ALA A 85 -1.13 2.93 12.19
N ARG A 86 -0.36 2.69 13.26
CA ARG A 86 1.02 2.18 13.15
C ARG A 86 1.03 0.65 13.21
N LYS A 87 1.58 0.00 12.18
CA LYS A 87 1.90 -1.43 12.16
C LYS A 87 3.37 -1.60 12.52
N ASN A 88 3.67 -1.92 13.77
CA ASN A 88 5.05 -1.95 14.28
C ASN A 88 5.70 -3.33 14.08
N TYR A 89 6.85 -3.38 13.40
CA TYR A 89 7.71 -4.55 13.25
C TYR A 89 9.13 -4.09 12.92
N PHE A 90 10.14 -4.93 13.17
CA PHE A 90 11.53 -4.62 12.85
C PHE A 90 11.91 -5.20 11.49
N TYR A 91 12.33 -4.35 10.56
CA TYR A 91 12.89 -4.73 9.27
C TYR A 91 13.78 -3.59 8.75
N PRO A 92 14.83 -3.87 7.95
CA PRO A 92 15.80 -2.84 7.51
C PRO A 92 15.34 -1.92 6.36
N ASP A 93 14.20 -2.19 5.72
CA ASP A 93 13.64 -1.36 4.64
C ASP A 93 12.70 -0.25 5.15
#